data_AF-A0A847A8Y1-F1
#
_entry.id   AF-A0A847A8Y1-F1
#
_cell.length_a   1.000
_cell.length_b   1.000
_cell.length_c   1.000
_cell.angle_alpha   90.00
_cell.angle_beta   90.00
_cell.angle_gamma   90.00
#
_symmetry.space_group_name_H-M   'P 1'
#
loop_
_entity.id
_entity.type
_entity.pdbx_description
1 polymer ?
#
loop_
_entity_poly.entity_id
_entity_poly.type
_entity_poly.pdbx_seq_one_letter_code
_entity_poly.pdbx_strand_id
1 'polypeptide(L)' 'MQHEVTAAQQLLSKKGTIVEEGWARRPLWKYDRKEIKASALKIKEWDYYAVMSHEHTFCLTATIADLG' A
#
# COMPACT_ATOMS: atom_id res chain seq x y z
N MET A 1 13.01 8.28 -10.32
CA MET A 1 11.64 8.25 -10.86
C MET A 1 10.71 8.59 -9.71
N GLN A 2 10.10 9.77 -9.73
CA GLN A 2 9.00 10.12 -8.81
C GLN A 2 7.76 10.24 -9.68
N HIS A 3 6.88 9.26 -9.60
CA HIS A 3 5.61 9.24 -10.34
C HIS A 3 4.46 9.38 -9.35
N GLU A 4 3.70 10.48 -9.48
CA GLU A 4 2.52 10.72 -8.65
C GLU A 4 1.29 10.14 -9.36
N VAL A 5 0.66 9.14 -8.73
CA VAL A 5 -0.63 8.61 -9.15
C VAL A 5 -1.74 9.54 -8.68
N THR A 6 -2.64 9.90 -9.58
CA THR A 6 -3.70 10.91 -9.32
C THR A 6 -5.12 10.37 -9.49
N ALA A 7 -5.28 9.24 -10.19
CA ALA A 7 -6.54 8.56 -10.45
C ALA A 7 -6.74 7.33 -9.54
N ALA A 8 -7.98 7.12 -9.09
CA ALA A 8 -8.35 5.93 -8.34
C ALA A 8 -8.39 4.70 -9.27
N GLN A 9 -7.78 3.60 -8.83
CA GLN A 9 -7.61 2.38 -9.64
C GLN A 9 -7.48 1.13 -8.78
N GLN A 10 -7.45 -0.05 -9.38
CA GLN A 10 -7.10 -1.28 -8.66
C GLN A 10 -5.60 -1.33 -8.41
N LEU A 11 -5.18 -1.86 -7.26
CA LEU A 11 -3.75 -2.08 -6.99
C LEU A 11 -3.19 -3.12 -7.95
N LEU A 12 -3.90 -4.24 -8.08
CA LEU A 12 -3.46 -5.40 -8.83
C LEU A 12 -4.27 -5.54 -10.11
N SER A 13 -3.56 -5.87 -11.18
CA SER A 13 -4.14 -6.33 -12.43
C SER A 13 -4.73 -7.73 -12.26
N LYS A 14 -5.52 -8.19 -13.23
CA LYS A 14 -6.04 -9.58 -13.25
C LYS A 14 -4.93 -10.65 -13.22
N LYS A 15 -3.69 -10.28 -13.56
CA LYS A 15 -2.50 -11.16 -13.51
C LYS A 15 -1.83 -11.17 -12.12
N GLY A 16 -2.32 -10.39 -11.16
CA GLY A 16 -1.74 -10.27 -9.82
C GLY A 16 -0.52 -9.35 -9.74
N THR A 17 -0.30 -8.48 -10.72
CA THR A 17 0.82 -7.53 -10.77
C THR A 17 0.34 -6.10 -10.50
N ILE A 18 1.20 -5.22 -10.00
CA ILE A 18 0.88 -3.81 -9.82
C ILE A 18 0.45 -3.19 -11.17
N VAL A 19 -0.65 -2.43 -11.16
CA VAL A 19 -1.19 -1.75 -12.36
C VAL A 19 -0.34 -0.54 -12.74
N GLU A 20 -0.02 0.30 -11.75
CA GLU A 20 0.74 1.53 -11.91
C GLU A 20 1.60 1.74 -10.66
N GLU A 21 2.92 1.76 -10.84
CA GLU A 21 3.89 2.01 -9.77
C GLU A 21 4.00 3.51 -9.51
N GLY A 22 4.07 3.93 -8.25
CA GLY A 22 4.24 5.33 -7.89
C GLY A 22 3.88 5.62 -6.44
N TRP A 23 3.64 6.89 -6.14
CA TRP A 23 3.15 7.36 -4.85
C TRP A 23 1.89 8.21 -5.04
N ALA A 24 1.07 8.36 -3.99
CA ALA A 24 -0.13 9.20 -4.03
C ALA A 24 -0.30 9.97 -2.72
N ARG A 25 -0.91 11.17 -2.80
CA ARG A 25 -1.24 11.99 -1.63
C ARG A 25 -2.46 11.51 -0.84
N ARG A 26 -3.22 10.58 -1.42
CA ARG A 26 -4.42 9.97 -0.83
C ARG A 26 -4.50 8.50 -1.26
N PRO A 27 -5.30 7.66 -0.58
CA PRO A 27 -5.46 6.25 -0.97
C PRO A 27 -6.17 6.12 -2.33
N LEU A 28 -5.40 5.86 -3.40
CA LEU A 28 -5.94 5.72 -4.77
C LEU A 28 -5.98 4.30 -5.28
N TRP A 29 -5.10 3.44 -4.78
CA TRP A 29 -5.15 2.02 -5.09
C TRP A 29 -6.20 1.33 -4.22
N LYS A 30 -7.16 0.70 -4.87
CA LYS A 30 -8.11 -0.22 -4.27
C LYS A 30 -7.44 -1.58 -4.20
N TYR A 31 -7.15 -2.01 -2.98
CA TYR A 31 -6.60 -3.32 -2.71
C TYR A 31 -7.72 -4.34 -2.49
N ASP A 32 -7.59 -5.52 -3.11
CA ASP A 32 -8.41 -6.70 -2.84
C ASP A 32 -7.49 -7.92 -2.74
N ARG A 33 -7.46 -8.55 -1.56
CA ARG A 33 -6.64 -9.75 -1.27
C ARG A 33 -6.91 -10.90 -2.25
N LYS A 34 -8.13 -10.98 -2.82
CA LYS A 34 -8.51 -12.01 -3.81
C LYS A 34 -7.76 -11.88 -5.14
N GLU A 35 -7.20 -10.71 -5.44
CA GLU A 35 -6.46 -10.48 -6.67
C GLU A 35 -5.01 -10.98 -6.61
N ILE A 36 -4.51 -11.35 -5.41
CA ILE A 36 -3.19 -11.96 -5.24
C ILE A 36 -3.18 -13.39 -5.81
N LYS A 37 -2.22 -13.68 -6.70
CA LYS A 37 -2.08 -15.00 -7.36
C LYS A 37 -1.06 -15.93 -6.68
N ALA A 38 -0.78 -15.70 -5.39
CA ALA A 38 0.06 -16.53 -4.55
C ALA A 38 -0.78 -17.42 -3.62
N SER A 39 -0.19 -18.49 -3.08
CA SER A 39 -0.86 -19.32 -2.07
C SER A 39 -1.08 -18.55 -0.77
N ALA A 40 -2.17 -18.84 -0.06
CA ALA A 40 -2.55 -18.13 1.17
C ALA A 40 -1.43 -18.08 2.22
N LEU A 41 -0.67 -19.18 2.37
CA LEU A 41 0.48 -19.27 3.29
C LEU A 41 1.60 -18.26 2.99
N LYS A 42 1.69 -17.79 1.73
CA LYS A 42 2.69 -16.82 1.28
C LYS A 42 2.21 -15.38 1.37
N ILE A 43 0.92 -15.15 1.61
CA ILE A 43 0.39 -13.79 1.73
C ILE A 43 0.76 -13.26 3.11
N LYS A 44 1.38 -12.08 3.13
CA LYS A 44 1.73 -11.29 4.30
C LYS A 44 1.30 -9.86 4.00
N GLU A 45 0.56 -9.27 4.90
CA GLU A 45 -0.02 -7.94 4.74
C GLU A 45 0.44 -7.07 5.89
N TRP A 46 0.72 -5.81 5.60
CA TRP A 46 1.05 -4.81 6.61
C TRP A 46 0.59 -3.44 6.15
N ASP A 47 0.07 -2.67 7.09
CA ASP A 47 -0.18 -1.25 6.93
C ASP A 47 0.82 -0.49 7.81
N TYR A 48 1.53 0.46 7.21
CA TYR A 48 2.46 1.33 7.89
C TYR A 48 1.93 2.76 7.91
N TYR A 49 1.84 3.32 9.11
CA TYR A 49 1.42 4.70 9.34
C TYR A 49 2.56 5.46 10.01
N ALA A 50 2.82 6.66 9.50
CA ALA A 50 3.75 7.61 10.11
C ALA A 50 3.07 8.97 10.22
N VAL A 51 3.02 9.50 11.44
CA VAL A 51 2.51 10.84 11.73
C VAL A 51 3.63 11.63 12.37
N MET A 52 4.04 12.71 11.69
CA MET A 52 5.14 13.56 12.12
C MET A 52 4.62 14.86 12.72
N SER A 53 5.28 15.36 13.76
CA SER A 53 5.00 16.71 14.26
C SER A 53 5.30 17.74 13.17
N HIS A 54 4.58 18.86 13.15
CA HIS A 54 4.78 19.91 12.15
C HIS A 54 6.20 20.49 12.15
N GLU A 55 6.86 20.50 13.32
CA GLU A 55 8.24 20.96 13.50
C GLU A 55 9.27 19.85 13.23
N HIS A 56 8.83 18.65 12.86
CA HIS A 56 9.66 17.48 12.56
C HIS A 56 10.54 17.02 13.74
N THR A 57 10.13 17.35 14.96
CA THR A 57 10.84 17.04 16.21
C THR A 57 10.57 15.64 16.72
N PHE A 58 9.40 15.07 16.38
CA PHE A 58 9.06 13.68 16.73
C PHE A 58 8.13 13.07 15.68
N CYS A 59 8.12 11.75 15.61
CA CYS A 59 7.27 10.97 14.72
C CYS A 59 6.66 9.80 15.50
N LEU A 60 5.35 9.60 15.35
CA LEU A 60 4.68 8.38 15.77
C LEU A 60 4.54 7.46 14.57
N THR A 61 5.05 6.25 14.71
CA THR A 61 4.94 5.21 13.69
C THR A 61 4.15 4.03 14.24
N ALA A 62 3.21 3.52 13.47
CA ALA A 62 2.46 2.32 13.82
C ALA A 62 2.46 1.35 12.63
N THR A 63 2.63 0.08 12.94
CA THR A 63 2.52 -1.01 11.96
C THR A 63 1.46 -1.98 12.45
N ILE A 64 0.49 -2.27 11.59
CA ILE A 64 -0.49 -3.33 11.79
C ILE A 64 -0.19 -4.39 10.73
N ALA A 65 -0.03 -5.65 11.14
CA ALA A 65 0.34 -6.72 10.21
C ALA A 65 -0.49 -7.99 10.43
N ASP A 66 -0.85 -8.63 9.32
CA ASP A 66 -1.35 -10.00 9.24
C ASP A 66 -0.28 -10.83 8.52
N LEU A 67 0.42 -11.66 9.29
CA LEU A 67 1.49 -12.52 8.77
C LEU A 67 1.01 -13.94 8.45
N GLY A 68 -0.29 -14.16 8.30
CA GLY A 68 -0.89 -15.44 7.90
C GLY A 68 -1.22 -16.37 9.05
#